data_AF-A0A367QBY6-F1
#
_entry.id   AF-A0A367QBY6-F1
#
_cell.length_a   1.000
_cell.length_b   1.000
_cell.length_c   1.000
_cell.angle_alpha   90.00
_cell.angle_beta   90.00
_cell.angle_gamma   90.00
#
_symmetry.space_group_name_H-M   'P 1'
#
loop_
_entity.id
_entity.type
_entity.pdbx_description
1 polymer ?
#
loop_
_entity_poly.entity_id
_entity_poly.type
_entity_poly.pdbx_seq_one_letter_code
_entity_poly.pdbx_strand_id
1 'polypeptide(L)'
;MNTSPALAKIKEAILNAVKQISELPINASNFQPLNPTIDWDWNPVITGTTSKEQYEFCDHMPQSCKPGVQFSSSAKSFSDNYQSFIYALAPSFQPEEILKDIKLKLQPPPGNPADTTYVPDGWTKVIDGAGILRWRPDWSISANPNDWIKTIEANSDKSVTIDLTSLVSDENNSSNEELLKYQSVNGQWSSISIHPGEVQAILIDAEALGRIAIQPGAWYSSAILELGKNGPFISNYQCRTFFSDSGLLRCRISEFVVAYKPKLTIHISNSFIERYKELLSAIKLQVAGFIFPKSDINFEPIDDVNRHSGDLISTVPQIIGVFIECFDTCDPINPPVSSQDIKFGDKFYLRNKNGEYIVGADLSWGANGRQYYPRLGNTGKVALEFTGVIGNVENGMIVQIKSTEEFVGKYNVLGAWATPSCYYYSTETTYQQQNWQITKKNSNDAQIRYGDAVYLSNVFYKNQNLVSNGLYLTTNKDADEWWIIEKP
;
A
#
# COMPACT_ATOMS: atom_id res chain seq x y z
N MET A 1 5.35 -5.75 -11.92
CA MET A 1 4.26 -6.48 -12.58
C MET A 1 3.23 -5.45 -13.00
N ASN A 2 2.93 -5.36 -14.29
CA ASN A 2 1.85 -4.51 -14.77
C ASN A 2 0.53 -5.17 -14.39
N THR A 3 -0.41 -4.40 -13.86
CA THR A 3 -1.76 -4.87 -13.55
C THR A 3 -2.45 -5.32 -14.84
N SER A 4 -3.00 -6.53 -14.85
CA SER A 4 -3.86 -7.02 -15.95
C SER A 4 -5.10 -6.13 -16.04
N PRO A 5 -5.42 -5.54 -17.21
CA PRO A 5 -6.64 -4.75 -17.40
C PRO A 5 -7.92 -5.50 -16.98
N ALA A 6 -7.98 -6.82 -17.19
CA ALA A 6 -9.11 -7.63 -16.77
C ALA A 6 -9.25 -7.68 -15.23
N LEU A 7 -8.14 -7.88 -14.50
CA LEU A 7 -8.15 -7.85 -13.03
C LEU A 7 -8.62 -6.51 -12.47
N ALA A 8 -8.21 -5.40 -13.08
CA ALA A 8 -8.64 -4.07 -12.65
C ALA A 8 -10.17 -3.93 -12.76
N LYS A 9 -10.76 -4.40 -13.86
CA LYS A 9 -12.21 -4.37 -14.05
C LYS A 9 -12.97 -5.35 -13.16
N ILE A 10 -12.44 -6.57 -12.93
CA ILE A 10 -13.02 -7.53 -11.96
C ILE A 10 -13.06 -6.88 -10.57
N LYS A 11 -11.94 -6.26 -10.16
CA LYS A 11 -11.84 -5.49 -8.93
C LYS A 11 -12.91 -4.40 -8.85
N GLU A 12 -13.08 -3.61 -9.90
CA GLU A 12 -14.09 -2.54 -9.93
C GLU A 12 -15.52 -3.08 -9.79
N ALA A 13 -15.85 -4.17 -10.50
CA ALA A 13 -17.15 -4.82 -10.40
C ALA A 13 -17.45 -5.30 -8.97
N ILE A 14 -16.50 -5.99 -8.34
CA ILE A 14 -16.62 -6.44 -6.95
C ILE A 14 -16.77 -5.24 -6.01
N LEU A 15 -15.94 -4.21 -6.16
CA LEU A 15 -16.01 -3.01 -5.30
C LEU A 15 -17.34 -2.27 -5.46
N ASN A 16 -17.91 -2.21 -6.66
CA ASN A 16 -19.21 -1.60 -6.89
C ASN A 16 -20.32 -2.40 -6.19
N ALA A 17 -20.27 -3.72 -6.24
CA ALA A 17 -21.18 -4.58 -5.49
C ALA A 17 -21.03 -4.38 -3.97
N VAL A 18 -19.80 -4.33 -3.45
CA VAL A 18 -19.54 -4.10 -2.01
C VAL A 18 -20.00 -2.71 -1.56
N LYS A 19 -19.86 -1.67 -2.39
CA LYS A 19 -20.37 -0.31 -2.09
C LYS A 19 -21.89 -0.27 -1.92
N GLN A 20 -22.64 -1.14 -2.59
CA GLN A 20 -24.11 -1.18 -2.45
C GLN A 20 -24.56 -1.66 -1.08
N ILE A 21 -23.72 -2.42 -0.37
CA ILE A 21 -24.05 -3.04 0.91
C ILE A 21 -23.27 -2.49 2.10
N SER A 22 -22.23 -1.70 1.86
CA SER A 22 -21.32 -1.16 2.88
C SER A 22 -21.66 0.28 3.22
N GLU A 23 -21.96 0.55 4.48
CA GLU A 23 -22.10 1.91 5.02
C GLU A 23 -20.75 2.59 5.24
N LEU A 24 -19.68 1.79 5.35
CA LEU A 24 -18.32 2.29 5.58
C LEU A 24 -17.66 2.73 4.26
N PRO A 25 -16.88 3.83 4.27
CA PRO A 25 -16.12 4.26 3.10
C PRO A 25 -15.12 3.17 2.69
N ILE A 26 -15.10 2.86 1.40
CA ILE A 26 -14.24 1.83 0.84
C ILE A 26 -13.07 2.51 0.13
N ASN A 27 -11.86 2.33 0.66
CA ASN A 27 -10.66 2.72 -0.06
C ASN A 27 -10.36 1.69 -1.16
N ALA A 28 -10.80 2.01 -2.38
CA ALA A 28 -10.63 1.16 -3.55
C ALA A 28 -9.16 0.82 -3.84
N SER A 29 -8.18 1.64 -3.43
CA SER A 29 -6.77 1.36 -3.73
C SER A 29 -6.29 0.07 -3.05
N ASN A 30 -6.84 -0.28 -1.89
CA ASN A 30 -6.31 -1.33 -1.03
C ASN A 30 -6.96 -2.70 -1.27
N PHE A 31 -7.99 -2.77 -2.09
CA PHE A 31 -8.65 -4.03 -2.43
C PHE A 31 -7.88 -4.80 -3.51
N GLN A 32 -7.72 -6.10 -3.29
CA GLN A 32 -7.10 -7.06 -4.21
C GLN A 32 -8.03 -8.27 -4.39
N PRO A 33 -8.49 -8.59 -5.61
CA PRO A 33 -9.35 -9.75 -5.85
C PRO A 33 -8.57 -11.07 -5.70
N LEU A 34 -9.28 -12.12 -5.32
CA LEU A 34 -8.79 -13.50 -5.29
C LEU A 34 -9.14 -14.20 -6.61
N ASN A 35 -8.20 -14.98 -7.16
CA ASN A 35 -8.41 -15.77 -8.36
C ASN A 35 -7.54 -17.04 -8.32
N PRO A 36 -8.09 -18.22 -7.93
CA PRO A 36 -9.50 -18.49 -7.63
C PRO A 36 -9.95 -17.95 -6.26
N THR A 37 -11.27 -17.98 -6.01
CA THR A 37 -11.86 -17.75 -4.68
C THR A 37 -11.49 -18.87 -3.71
N ILE A 38 -11.66 -18.62 -2.41
CA ILE A 38 -11.32 -19.56 -1.34
C ILE A 38 -12.58 -19.89 -0.53
N ASP A 39 -12.85 -21.17 -0.29
CA ASP A 39 -13.91 -21.60 0.62
C ASP A 39 -13.64 -21.11 2.05
N TRP A 40 -14.62 -20.44 2.66
CA TRP A 40 -14.56 -19.94 4.03
C TRP A 40 -15.29 -20.90 4.97
N ASP A 41 -14.66 -22.03 5.26
CA ASP A 41 -15.18 -23.12 6.09
C ASP A 41 -14.38 -23.33 7.39
N TRP A 42 -13.74 -22.26 7.87
CA TRP A 42 -12.78 -22.27 8.98
C TRP A 42 -13.43 -22.38 10.36
N ASN A 43 -14.26 -23.40 10.58
CA ASN A 43 -14.91 -23.58 11.86
C ASN A 43 -13.87 -24.00 12.92
N PRO A 44 -13.75 -23.26 14.04
CA PRO A 44 -12.89 -23.69 15.13
C PRO A 44 -13.41 -25.01 15.70
N VAL A 45 -12.53 -25.99 15.82
CA VAL A 45 -12.91 -27.34 16.28
C VAL A 45 -13.10 -27.37 17.80
N ILE A 46 -12.36 -26.52 18.53
CA ILE A 46 -12.34 -26.46 20.00
C ILE A 46 -12.13 -25.01 20.46
N THR A 47 -12.72 -24.60 21.59
CA THR A 47 -12.44 -23.29 22.23
C THR A 47 -10.94 -23.08 22.43
N GLY A 48 -10.44 -21.90 22.03
CA GLY A 48 -9.02 -21.56 22.15
C GLY A 48 -8.11 -22.19 21.07
N THR A 49 -8.70 -22.73 20.00
CA THR A 49 -7.98 -23.17 18.80
C THR A 49 -8.35 -22.31 17.60
N THR A 50 -7.40 -22.11 16.69
CA THR A 50 -7.62 -21.51 15.37
C THR A 50 -7.30 -22.56 14.33
N SER A 51 -8.14 -22.71 13.31
CA SER A 51 -7.84 -23.64 12.22
C SER A 51 -6.54 -23.24 11.53
N LYS A 52 -5.86 -24.23 10.94
CA LYS A 52 -4.61 -23.96 10.23
C LYS A 52 -4.85 -22.99 9.07
N GLU A 53 -5.95 -23.18 8.35
CA GLU A 53 -6.36 -22.39 7.19
C GLU A 53 -6.62 -20.93 7.58
N GLN A 54 -7.37 -20.68 8.67
CA GLN A 54 -7.59 -19.33 9.17
C GLN A 54 -6.28 -18.69 9.61
N TYR A 55 -5.44 -19.41 10.36
CA TYR A 55 -4.18 -18.87 10.84
C TYR A 55 -3.26 -18.52 9.67
N GLU A 56 -3.05 -19.44 8.73
CA GLU A 56 -2.21 -19.21 7.55
C GLU A 56 -2.76 -18.09 6.68
N PHE A 57 -4.08 -17.97 6.51
CA PHE A 57 -4.66 -16.86 5.76
C PHE A 57 -4.41 -15.52 6.44
N CYS A 58 -4.64 -15.41 7.75
CA CYS A 58 -4.49 -14.15 8.48
C CYS A 58 -3.01 -13.76 8.67
N ASP A 59 -2.14 -14.74 8.92
CA ASP A 59 -0.74 -14.53 9.26
C ASP A 59 0.15 -14.42 8.01
N HIS A 60 -0.20 -15.02 6.87
CA HIS A 60 0.63 -14.86 5.68
C HIS A 60 0.52 -13.46 5.08
N MET A 61 1.67 -12.88 4.76
CA MET A 61 1.73 -11.57 4.14
C MET A 61 1.35 -11.62 2.65
N PRO A 62 0.60 -10.62 2.15
CA PRO A 62 0.35 -10.43 0.72
C PRO A 62 1.66 -10.19 -0.04
N GLN A 63 1.87 -10.82 -1.20
CA GLN A 63 3.08 -10.63 -2.03
C GLN A 63 3.31 -9.17 -2.43
N SER A 64 2.24 -8.38 -2.57
CA SER A 64 2.29 -6.98 -2.98
C SER A 64 1.24 -6.18 -2.23
N CYS A 65 1.58 -4.93 -1.95
CA CYS A 65 0.68 -3.92 -1.40
C CYS A 65 0.22 -2.91 -2.48
N LYS A 66 0.60 -3.13 -3.74
CA LYS A 66 0.32 -2.21 -4.84
C LYS A 66 -1.17 -2.22 -5.20
N PRO A 67 -1.78 -1.05 -5.47
CA PRO A 67 -3.15 -1.00 -5.91
C PRO A 67 -3.40 -1.77 -7.22
N GLY A 68 -4.52 -2.48 -7.27
CA GLY A 68 -5.02 -3.11 -8.49
C GLY A 68 -4.40 -4.46 -8.84
N VAL A 69 -3.45 -4.95 -8.05
CA VAL A 69 -2.91 -6.31 -8.24
C VAL A 69 -3.87 -7.37 -7.70
N GLN A 70 -3.82 -8.58 -8.27
CA GLN A 70 -4.46 -9.75 -7.66
C GLN A 70 -3.78 -10.10 -6.33
N PHE A 71 -4.57 -10.57 -5.37
CA PHE A 71 -4.01 -11.10 -4.15
C PHE A 71 -3.25 -12.40 -4.42
N SER A 72 -2.07 -12.49 -3.82
CA SER A 72 -1.28 -13.71 -3.75
C SER A 72 -0.57 -13.75 -2.40
N SER A 73 -0.60 -14.89 -1.74
CA SER A 73 0.09 -15.08 -0.46
C SER A 73 1.59 -15.28 -0.67
N SER A 74 2.42 -14.68 0.18
CA SER A 74 3.89 -14.83 0.10
C SER A 74 4.45 -15.98 0.94
N ALA A 75 3.60 -16.72 1.67
CA ALA A 75 3.97 -17.71 2.69
C ALA A 75 4.86 -17.18 3.84
N LYS A 76 5.23 -15.90 3.82
CA LYS A 76 5.95 -15.24 4.92
C LYS A 76 4.96 -14.89 6.02
N SER A 77 5.25 -15.29 7.26
CA SER A 77 4.46 -14.94 8.43
C SER A 77 4.63 -13.47 8.81
N PHE A 78 3.53 -12.76 8.98
CA PHE A 78 3.48 -11.39 9.48
C PHE A 78 3.91 -11.35 10.95
N SER A 79 3.42 -12.27 11.78
CA SER A 79 3.78 -12.32 13.20
C SER A 79 5.27 -12.62 13.44
N ASP A 80 5.88 -13.54 12.68
CA ASP A 80 7.33 -13.81 12.76
C ASP A 80 8.15 -12.59 12.31
N ASN A 81 7.70 -11.89 11.25
CA ASN A 81 8.35 -10.68 10.77
C ASN A 81 8.18 -9.51 11.73
N TYR A 82 7.03 -9.41 12.41
CA TYR A 82 6.78 -8.42 13.44
C TYR A 82 7.66 -8.67 14.66
N GLN A 83 7.77 -9.93 15.09
CA GLN A 83 8.70 -10.31 16.13
C GLN A 83 10.14 -9.91 15.76
N SER A 84 10.57 -10.20 14.52
CA SER A 84 11.89 -9.81 14.02
C SER A 84 12.13 -8.29 14.08
N PHE A 85 11.11 -7.49 13.74
CA PHE A 85 11.16 -6.03 13.87
C PHE A 85 11.33 -5.58 15.32
N ILE A 86 10.53 -6.13 16.25
CA ILE A 86 10.60 -5.80 17.67
C ILE A 86 11.97 -6.15 18.27
N TYR A 87 12.57 -7.26 17.87
CA TYR A 87 13.92 -7.64 18.29
C TYR A 87 15.03 -6.83 17.60
N ALA A 88 14.76 -6.24 16.45
CA ALA A 88 15.69 -5.36 15.76
C ALA A 88 15.73 -3.94 16.33
N LEU A 89 14.74 -3.50 17.11
CA LEU A 89 14.79 -2.20 17.80
C LEU A 89 15.92 -2.19 18.83
N ALA A 90 16.73 -1.12 18.79
CA ALA A 90 17.89 -0.96 19.64
C ALA A 90 17.49 -0.81 21.12
N PRO A 91 18.37 -1.17 22.08
CA PRO A 91 18.14 -0.91 23.50
C PRO A 91 17.90 0.58 23.83
N SER A 92 18.35 1.50 22.97
CA SER A 92 18.12 2.94 23.10
C SER A 92 16.76 3.42 22.58
N PHE A 93 15.94 2.53 22.01
CA PHE A 93 14.60 2.87 21.54
C PHE A 93 13.73 3.37 22.70
N GLN A 94 12.98 4.44 22.46
CA GLN A 94 12.00 4.98 23.38
C GLN A 94 10.62 5.00 22.71
N PRO A 95 9.55 4.60 23.41
CA PRO A 95 9.49 4.31 24.84
C PRO A 95 9.92 2.88 25.22
N GLU A 96 10.86 2.75 26.16
CA GLU A 96 11.45 1.47 26.59
C GLU A 96 10.43 0.51 27.21
N GLU A 97 9.52 1.02 28.04
CA GLU A 97 8.54 0.19 28.76
C GLU A 97 7.54 -0.48 27.81
N ILE A 98 7.12 0.20 26.74
CA ILE A 98 6.26 -0.38 25.70
C ILE A 98 7.02 -1.49 24.96
N LEU A 99 8.30 -1.28 24.67
CA LEU A 99 9.14 -2.29 24.01
C LEU A 99 9.32 -3.54 24.89
N LYS A 100 9.52 -3.37 26.21
CA LYS A 100 9.62 -4.49 27.16
C LYS A 100 8.32 -5.28 27.24
N ASP A 101 7.18 -4.60 27.41
CA ASP A 101 5.86 -5.24 27.48
C ASP A 101 5.58 -6.08 26.23
N ILE A 102 5.85 -5.52 25.04
CA ILE A 102 5.61 -6.23 23.77
C ILE A 102 6.56 -7.41 23.60
N LYS A 103 7.84 -7.27 23.99
CA LYS A 103 8.79 -8.39 23.97
C LYS A 103 8.34 -9.54 24.86
N LEU A 104 7.72 -9.26 26.01
CA LEU A 104 7.14 -10.27 26.89
C LEU A 104 5.92 -10.96 26.24
N LYS A 105 5.02 -10.19 25.62
CA LYS A 105 3.82 -10.73 24.94
C LYS A 105 4.17 -11.61 23.73
N LEU A 106 5.31 -11.36 23.08
CA LEU A 106 5.83 -12.15 21.97
C LEU A 106 6.57 -13.43 22.40
N GLN A 107 6.76 -13.68 23.70
CA GLN A 107 7.32 -14.94 24.17
C GLN A 107 6.26 -16.04 24.13
N PRO A 108 6.53 -17.19 23.48
CA PRO A 108 5.63 -18.32 23.52
C PRO A 108 5.30 -18.74 24.95
N PRO A 109 4.04 -19.11 25.25
CA PRO A 109 3.68 -19.64 26.54
C PRO A 109 4.52 -20.87 26.89
N PRO A 110 4.91 -21.03 28.17
CA PRO A 110 5.65 -22.21 28.59
C PRO A 110 4.79 -23.47 28.46
N GLY A 111 5.45 -24.60 28.19
CA GLY A 111 4.81 -25.92 28.11
C GLY A 111 4.17 -26.23 26.75
N ASN A 112 3.71 -27.47 26.61
CA ASN A 112 3.08 -27.95 25.38
C ASN A 112 1.61 -27.48 25.32
N PRO A 113 1.16 -26.85 24.22
CA PRO A 113 -0.25 -26.43 24.06
C PRO A 113 -1.27 -27.57 24.17
N ALA A 114 -0.83 -28.82 23.98
CA ALA A 114 -1.67 -30.01 24.17
C ALA A 114 -1.98 -30.31 25.65
N ASP A 115 -1.14 -29.84 26.58
CA ASP A 115 -1.20 -30.23 28.00
C ASP A 115 -2.05 -29.29 28.87
N THR A 116 -2.59 -28.21 28.31
CA THR A 116 -3.35 -27.19 29.04
C THR A 116 -4.64 -26.82 28.32
N THR A 117 -5.70 -26.46 29.04
CA THR A 117 -6.91 -25.84 28.45
C THR A 117 -6.85 -24.32 28.46
N TYR A 118 -5.99 -23.74 29.30
CA TYR A 118 -5.80 -22.30 29.38
C TYR A 118 -5.01 -21.80 28.17
N VAL A 119 -5.54 -20.77 27.50
CA VAL A 119 -4.92 -20.08 26.38
C VAL A 119 -4.62 -18.65 26.85
N PRO A 120 -3.34 -18.26 26.99
CA PRO A 120 -2.97 -16.91 27.38
C PRO A 120 -3.42 -15.87 26.37
N ASP A 121 -3.69 -14.65 26.84
CA ASP A 121 -3.99 -13.50 25.99
C ASP A 121 -2.89 -13.30 24.94
N GLY A 122 -3.27 -13.07 23.68
CA GLY A 122 -2.32 -12.90 22.58
C GLY A 122 -1.89 -14.19 21.89
N TRP A 123 -2.41 -15.35 22.33
CA TRP A 123 -2.01 -16.66 21.82
C TRP A 123 -3.22 -17.51 21.45
N THR A 124 -3.01 -18.41 20.50
CA THR A 124 -3.95 -19.45 20.10
C THR A 124 -3.20 -20.76 19.87
N LYS A 125 -3.94 -21.85 19.75
CA LYS A 125 -3.41 -23.17 19.41
C LYS A 125 -3.73 -23.47 17.95
N VAL A 126 -2.70 -23.82 17.18
CA VAL A 126 -2.83 -24.19 15.77
C VAL A 126 -2.18 -25.54 15.54
N ILE A 127 -2.87 -26.44 14.84
CA ILE A 127 -2.31 -27.71 14.40
C ILE A 127 -1.37 -27.45 13.23
N ASP A 128 -0.09 -27.84 13.36
CA ASP A 128 0.89 -27.69 12.30
C ASP A 128 0.74 -28.76 11.19
N GLY A 129 1.57 -28.67 10.14
CA GLY A 129 1.53 -29.62 9.03
C GLY A 129 1.87 -31.07 9.41
N ALA A 130 2.41 -31.31 10.61
CA ALA A 130 2.68 -32.63 11.15
C ALA A 130 1.55 -33.13 12.10
N GLY A 131 0.47 -32.36 12.25
CA GLY A 131 -0.63 -32.70 13.16
C GLY A 131 -0.34 -32.35 14.63
N ILE A 132 0.71 -31.58 14.92
CA ILE A 132 1.11 -31.23 16.29
C ILE A 132 0.56 -29.85 16.64
N LEU A 133 -0.05 -29.71 17.83
CA LEU A 133 -0.48 -28.41 18.34
C LEU A 133 0.73 -27.53 18.66
N ARG A 134 0.69 -26.29 18.19
CA ARG A 134 1.70 -25.26 18.45
C ARG A 134 1.05 -24.00 18.98
N TRP A 135 1.73 -23.34 19.92
CA TRP A 135 1.40 -21.96 20.28
C TRP A 135 1.69 -21.05 19.10
N ARG A 136 0.72 -20.23 18.73
CA ARG A 136 0.85 -19.20 17.71
C ARG A 136 0.24 -17.88 18.19
N PRO A 137 0.75 -16.73 17.73
CA PRO A 137 0.11 -15.44 17.99
C PRO A 137 -1.34 -15.44 17.48
N ASP A 138 -2.30 -14.97 18.28
CA ASP A 138 -3.72 -15.05 17.89
C ASP A 138 -4.13 -14.00 16.85
N TRP A 139 -5.10 -14.36 16.03
CA TRP A 139 -5.76 -13.45 15.11
C TRP A 139 -7.26 -13.51 15.37
N SER A 140 -7.88 -12.33 15.49
CA SER A 140 -9.33 -12.22 15.65
C SER A 140 -9.98 -11.87 14.32
N ILE A 141 -11.12 -12.51 14.05
CA ILE A 141 -11.99 -12.21 12.91
C ILE A 141 -13.35 -11.74 13.43
N SER A 142 -13.95 -10.75 12.78
CA SER A 142 -15.17 -10.11 13.28
C SER A 142 -16.41 -11.03 13.26
N ALA A 143 -16.38 -12.11 12.48
CA ALA A 143 -17.37 -13.17 12.50
C ALA A 143 -16.73 -14.48 12.03
N ASN A 144 -17.22 -15.62 12.51
CA ASN A 144 -16.91 -16.93 11.94
C ASN A 144 -17.96 -17.31 10.87
N PRO A 145 -17.70 -18.30 10.00
CA PRO A 145 -18.59 -18.63 8.89
C PRO A 145 -20.04 -18.92 9.32
N ASN A 146 -20.22 -19.75 10.34
CA ASN A 146 -21.55 -20.20 10.77
C ASN A 146 -22.39 -19.07 11.36
N ASP A 147 -21.78 -18.22 12.19
CA ASP A 147 -22.49 -17.09 12.80
C ASP A 147 -22.77 -15.99 11.76
N TRP A 148 -21.87 -15.81 10.79
CA TRP A 148 -22.11 -14.92 9.66
C TRP A 148 -23.28 -15.41 8.80
N ILE A 149 -23.33 -16.69 8.43
CA ILE A 149 -24.45 -17.28 7.67
C ILE A 149 -25.78 -17.08 8.42
N LYS A 150 -25.85 -17.43 9.71
CA LYS A 150 -27.06 -17.24 10.52
C LYS A 150 -27.54 -15.78 10.51
N THR A 151 -26.59 -14.84 10.55
CA THR A 151 -26.90 -13.41 10.52
C THR A 151 -27.48 -12.99 9.16
N ILE A 152 -26.97 -13.55 8.06
CA ILE A 152 -27.49 -13.30 6.71
C ILE A 152 -28.87 -13.94 6.52
N GLU A 153 -29.04 -15.21 6.89
CA GLU A 153 -30.32 -15.92 6.76
C GLU A 153 -31.45 -15.26 7.57
N ALA A 154 -31.10 -14.57 8.67
CA ALA A 154 -32.05 -13.78 9.45
C ALA A 154 -32.42 -12.42 8.80
N ASN A 155 -31.63 -11.94 7.83
CA ASN A 155 -31.77 -10.63 7.19
C ASN A 155 -31.88 -10.79 5.66
N SER A 156 -33.06 -11.23 5.19
CA SER A 156 -33.34 -11.70 3.82
C SER A 156 -33.18 -10.70 2.65
N ASP A 157 -32.74 -9.47 2.89
CA ASP A 157 -32.95 -8.35 1.94
C ASP A 157 -31.69 -7.87 1.19
N LYS A 158 -30.63 -8.69 1.07
CA LYS A 158 -29.34 -8.22 0.52
C LYS A 158 -28.73 -9.10 -0.58
N SER A 159 -29.55 -9.57 -1.52
CA SER A 159 -29.01 -10.11 -2.77
C SER A 159 -28.27 -9.00 -3.53
N VAL A 160 -27.13 -9.35 -4.12
CA VAL A 160 -26.27 -8.38 -4.80
C VAL A 160 -25.68 -9.00 -6.05
N THR A 161 -25.64 -8.22 -7.12
CA THR A 161 -25.13 -8.66 -8.42
C THR A 161 -23.76 -8.05 -8.66
N ILE A 162 -22.77 -8.90 -8.97
CA ILE A 162 -21.48 -8.51 -9.53
C ILE A 162 -21.63 -8.55 -11.05
N ASP A 163 -21.82 -7.39 -11.66
CA ASP A 163 -21.95 -7.25 -13.12
C ASP A 163 -20.57 -7.13 -13.78
N LEU A 164 -20.23 -8.13 -14.58
CA LEU A 164 -18.97 -8.25 -15.31
C LEU A 164 -19.15 -7.97 -16.82
N THR A 165 -20.31 -7.48 -17.24
CA THR A 165 -20.65 -7.28 -18.67
C THR A 165 -19.73 -6.29 -19.37
N SER A 166 -19.29 -5.24 -18.67
CA SER A 166 -18.36 -4.23 -19.23
C SER A 166 -16.96 -4.80 -19.54
N LEU A 167 -16.63 -6.00 -19.04
CA LEU A 167 -15.36 -6.65 -19.33
C LEU A 167 -15.33 -7.30 -20.72
N VAL A 168 -16.49 -7.67 -21.24
CA VAL A 168 -16.61 -8.41 -22.52
C VAL A 168 -17.01 -7.52 -23.70
N SER A 169 -17.49 -6.30 -23.43
CA SER A 169 -17.93 -5.35 -24.45
C SER A 169 -16.83 -4.48 -25.05
N ASP A 170 -15.58 -4.60 -24.58
CA ASP A 170 -14.50 -3.66 -24.89
C ASP A 170 -13.55 -4.23 -25.96
N GLU A 171 -13.70 -3.79 -27.21
CA GLU A 171 -12.99 -4.33 -28.40
C GLU A 171 -11.45 -4.21 -28.32
N ASN A 172 -10.95 -3.32 -27.46
CA ASN A 172 -9.51 -3.04 -27.31
C ASN A 172 -8.80 -3.92 -26.26
N ASN A 173 -9.52 -4.83 -25.60
CA ASN A 173 -9.00 -5.51 -24.41
C ASN A 173 -8.49 -6.93 -24.73
N SER A 174 -7.18 -7.05 -24.96
CA SER A 174 -6.54 -8.29 -25.43
C SER A 174 -6.23 -9.34 -24.33
N SER A 175 -6.61 -9.12 -23.06
CA SER A 175 -6.25 -10.04 -21.96
C SER A 175 -7.42 -10.46 -21.07
N ASN A 176 -8.47 -11.04 -21.66
CA ASN A 176 -9.61 -11.63 -20.91
C ASN A 176 -9.30 -13.03 -20.33
N GLU A 177 -8.07 -13.53 -20.45
CA GLU A 177 -7.66 -14.89 -20.04
C GLU A 177 -7.85 -15.18 -18.55
N GLU A 178 -7.98 -14.15 -17.73
CA GLU A 178 -8.21 -14.27 -16.29
C GLU A 178 -9.70 -14.30 -15.91
N LEU A 179 -10.58 -13.88 -16.83
CA LEU A 179 -12.02 -13.78 -16.59
C LEU A 179 -12.70 -15.14 -16.72
N LEU A 180 -12.39 -15.90 -17.76
CA LEU A 180 -13.03 -17.18 -18.05
C LEU A 180 -11.98 -18.28 -18.26
N LYS A 181 -12.10 -19.37 -17.51
CA LYS A 181 -11.31 -20.60 -17.68
C LYS A 181 -12.22 -21.81 -17.57
N TYR A 182 -11.85 -22.91 -18.18
CA TYR A 182 -12.54 -24.19 -17.97
C TYR A 182 -11.55 -25.27 -17.63
N GLN A 183 -12.01 -26.25 -16.86
CA GLN A 183 -11.25 -27.45 -16.54
C GLN A 183 -11.78 -28.60 -17.39
N SER A 184 -10.94 -29.21 -18.22
CA SER A 184 -11.34 -30.35 -19.04
C SER A 184 -11.48 -31.62 -18.17
N VAL A 185 -12.03 -32.71 -18.74
CA VAL A 185 -12.15 -34.02 -18.07
C VAL A 185 -10.80 -34.60 -17.58
N ASN A 186 -9.68 -34.17 -18.17
CA ASN A 186 -8.35 -34.58 -17.73
C ASN A 186 -7.81 -33.76 -16.54
N GLY A 187 -8.58 -32.78 -16.04
CA GLY A 187 -8.20 -31.91 -14.92
C GLY A 187 -7.36 -30.70 -15.29
N GLN A 188 -7.00 -30.49 -16.55
CA GLN A 188 -6.24 -29.32 -17.00
C GLN A 188 -7.14 -28.09 -17.16
N TRP A 189 -6.65 -26.95 -16.68
CA TRP A 189 -7.28 -25.64 -16.87
C TRP A 189 -6.82 -24.99 -18.18
N SER A 190 -7.78 -24.48 -18.94
CA SER A 190 -7.58 -23.75 -20.18
C SER A 190 -8.30 -22.40 -20.12
N SER A 191 -7.64 -21.34 -20.56
CA SER A 191 -8.23 -20.00 -20.65
C SER A 191 -9.18 -19.89 -21.85
N ILE A 192 -10.18 -19.03 -21.72
CA ILE A 192 -11.15 -18.72 -22.79
C ILE A 192 -10.91 -17.29 -23.26
N SER A 193 -10.67 -17.14 -24.56
CA SER A 193 -10.55 -15.85 -25.21
C SER A 193 -11.93 -15.45 -25.76
N ILE A 194 -12.39 -14.26 -25.39
CA ILE A 194 -13.71 -13.76 -25.76
C ILE A 194 -13.54 -12.82 -26.95
N HIS A 195 -14.20 -13.09 -28.08
CA HIS A 195 -14.25 -12.13 -29.18
C HIS A 195 -15.46 -11.17 -29.03
N PRO A 196 -15.39 -9.98 -29.67
CA PRO A 196 -16.51 -9.04 -29.66
C PRO A 196 -17.83 -9.70 -30.09
N GLY A 197 -18.89 -9.45 -29.32
CA GLY A 197 -20.24 -9.97 -29.58
C GLY A 197 -20.47 -11.44 -29.17
N GLU A 198 -19.44 -12.16 -28.71
CA GLU A 198 -19.59 -13.56 -28.30
C GLU A 198 -20.17 -13.74 -26.91
N VAL A 199 -19.92 -12.79 -26.01
CA VAL A 199 -20.48 -12.77 -24.67
C VAL A 199 -21.18 -11.42 -24.49
N GLN A 200 -22.48 -11.48 -24.19
CA GLN A 200 -23.34 -10.30 -24.09
C GLN A 200 -23.53 -9.84 -22.65
N ALA A 201 -23.46 -10.76 -21.70
CA ALA A 201 -23.59 -10.48 -20.27
C ALA A 201 -22.87 -11.56 -19.45
N ILE A 202 -22.23 -11.14 -18.35
CA ILE A 202 -21.72 -12.03 -17.30
C ILE A 202 -22.15 -11.42 -15.97
N LEU A 203 -23.02 -12.11 -15.25
CA LEU A 203 -23.57 -11.68 -13.95
C LEU A 203 -23.28 -12.75 -12.91
N ILE A 204 -22.83 -12.33 -11.73
CA ILE A 204 -22.72 -13.21 -10.56
C ILE A 204 -23.62 -12.66 -9.47
N ASP A 205 -24.75 -13.32 -9.25
CA ASP A 205 -25.71 -12.99 -8.19
C ASP A 205 -25.32 -13.72 -6.92
N ALA A 206 -25.07 -12.99 -5.84
CA ALA A 206 -24.85 -13.57 -4.52
C ALA A 206 -26.07 -13.30 -3.63
N GLU A 207 -26.48 -14.28 -2.82
CA GLU A 207 -27.54 -14.09 -1.83
C GLU A 207 -27.13 -13.04 -0.79
N ALA A 208 -25.84 -12.98 -0.48
CA ALA A 208 -25.25 -11.91 0.31
C ALA A 208 -23.77 -11.68 -0.02
N LEU A 209 -23.32 -10.45 0.21
CA LEU A 209 -21.90 -10.10 0.35
C LEU A 209 -21.63 -9.62 1.79
N GLY A 210 -20.42 -9.83 2.27
CA GLY A 210 -20.00 -9.40 3.61
C GLY A 210 -18.55 -8.97 3.66
N ARG A 211 -18.21 -8.16 4.67
CA ARG A 211 -16.82 -7.80 5.02
C ARG A 211 -16.50 -8.38 6.38
N ILE A 212 -15.39 -9.09 6.47
CA ILE A 212 -14.89 -9.69 7.71
C ILE A 212 -13.56 -9.02 8.05
N ALA A 213 -13.53 -8.32 9.19
CA ALA A 213 -12.31 -7.67 9.66
C ALA A 213 -11.36 -8.69 10.29
N ILE A 214 -10.06 -8.50 10.05
CA ILE A 214 -8.95 -9.27 10.64
C ILE A 214 -8.14 -8.32 11.53
N GLN A 215 -8.04 -8.64 12.81
CA GLN A 215 -7.25 -7.89 13.77
C GLN A 215 -6.22 -8.81 14.45
N PRO A 216 -4.94 -8.41 14.51
CA PRO A 216 -3.98 -9.05 15.39
C PRO A 216 -4.49 -9.00 16.84
N GLY A 217 -4.24 -10.04 17.62
CA GLY A 217 -4.56 -10.01 19.05
C GLY A 217 -3.54 -9.26 19.89
N ALA A 218 -3.50 -9.55 21.19
CA ALA A 218 -2.77 -8.77 22.18
C ALA A 218 -1.23 -8.76 22.01
N TRP A 219 -0.67 -9.65 21.17
CA TRP A 219 0.76 -9.72 20.86
C TRP A 219 1.26 -8.55 19.99
N TYR A 220 0.35 -7.86 19.29
CA TYR A 220 0.66 -6.80 18.34
C TYR A 220 0.36 -5.40 18.91
N SER A 221 1.13 -4.41 18.48
CA SER A 221 0.87 -2.99 18.77
C SER A 221 1.18 -2.14 17.55
N SER A 222 0.16 -1.47 17.01
CA SER A 222 0.36 -0.48 15.96
C SER A 222 1.18 0.73 16.44
N ALA A 223 1.06 1.08 17.72
CA ALA A 223 1.81 2.20 18.31
C ALA A 223 3.33 1.97 18.26
N ILE A 224 3.82 0.77 18.60
CA ILE A 224 5.26 0.50 18.50
C ILE A 224 5.73 0.39 17.05
N LEU A 225 4.87 -0.09 16.14
CA LEU A 225 5.18 -0.13 14.72
C LEU A 225 5.41 1.29 14.22
N GLU A 226 4.52 2.24 14.54
CA GLU A 226 4.65 3.63 14.15
C GLU A 226 5.83 4.36 14.81
N LEU A 227 6.04 4.16 16.11
CA LEU A 227 7.14 4.80 16.84
C LEU A 227 8.50 4.21 16.45
N GLY A 228 8.55 2.90 16.21
CA GLY A 228 9.77 2.14 15.91
C GLY A 228 10.14 2.09 14.44
N LYS A 229 9.27 2.51 13.52
CA LYS A 229 9.52 2.34 12.07
C LYS A 229 10.85 2.93 11.63
N ASN A 230 11.25 4.06 12.19
CA ASN A 230 12.50 4.76 11.86
C ASN A 230 13.69 4.37 12.75
N GLY A 231 13.51 3.41 13.66
CA GLY A 231 14.52 2.99 14.62
C GLY A 231 14.54 3.83 15.90
N PRO A 232 15.64 3.82 16.67
CA PRO A 232 16.93 3.21 16.36
C PRO A 232 16.89 1.67 16.28
N PHE A 233 17.72 1.09 15.42
CA PHE A 233 17.86 -0.36 15.25
C PHE A 233 19.22 -0.86 15.73
N ILE A 234 19.31 -2.15 16.10
CA ILE A 234 20.59 -2.84 16.30
C ILE A 234 21.37 -2.91 14.97
N SER A 235 22.70 -3.09 15.04
CA SER A 235 23.57 -3.08 13.85
C SER A 235 23.07 -4.03 12.75
N ASN A 236 23.17 -3.59 11.49
CA ASN A 236 22.71 -4.24 10.25
C ASN A 236 21.22 -4.14 9.91
N TYR A 237 20.38 -3.63 10.81
CA TYR A 237 18.97 -3.35 10.48
C TYR A 237 18.77 -1.89 10.14
N GLN A 238 17.86 -1.65 9.19
CA GLN A 238 17.40 -0.32 8.80
C GLN A 238 15.90 -0.38 8.62
N CYS A 239 15.24 0.78 8.63
CA CYS A 239 13.80 0.86 8.36
C CYS A 239 13.44 0.10 7.07
N ARG A 240 14.24 0.27 5.99
CA ARG A 240 13.99 -0.36 4.69
C ARG A 240 14.01 -1.89 4.72
N THR A 241 14.69 -2.49 5.71
CA THR A 241 14.65 -3.94 5.94
C THR A 241 13.22 -4.42 6.23
N PHE A 242 12.42 -3.59 6.90
CA PHE A 242 11.07 -3.91 7.32
C PHE A 242 10.01 -3.30 6.40
N PHE A 243 10.09 -2.01 6.09
CA PHE A 243 8.97 -1.27 5.49
C PHE A 243 9.21 -0.87 4.02
N SER A 244 10.16 -1.46 3.30
CA SER A 244 10.26 -1.23 1.86
C SER A 244 9.24 -2.08 1.08
N ASP A 245 9.10 -1.84 -0.24
CA ASP A 245 8.32 -2.68 -1.17
C ASP A 245 8.66 -4.19 -1.05
N SER A 246 9.90 -4.52 -0.67
CA SER A 246 10.39 -5.89 -0.47
C SER A 246 10.64 -6.24 1.00
N GLY A 247 10.25 -5.35 1.92
CA GLY A 247 10.51 -5.47 3.34
C GLY A 247 9.71 -6.57 4.03
N LEU A 248 10.18 -6.94 5.22
CA LEU A 248 9.59 -7.97 6.07
C LEU A 248 8.20 -7.59 6.61
N LEU A 249 7.87 -6.32 6.69
CA LEU A 249 6.61 -5.77 7.22
C LEU A 249 6.00 -4.74 6.26
N ARG A 250 5.94 -5.07 4.97
CA ARG A 250 5.38 -4.17 3.94
C ARG A 250 3.85 -4.00 4.04
N CYS A 251 3.12 -5.05 4.39
CA CYS A 251 1.66 -5.03 4.49
C CYS A 251 1.10 -6.24 5.23
N ARG A 252 -0.19 -6.18 5.56
CA ARG A 252 -0.99 -7.31 6.04
C ARG A 252 -2.39 -7.30 5.45
N ILE A 253 -3.11 -8.40 5.59
CA ILE A 253 -4.54 -8.44 5.34
C ILE A 253 -5.24 -7.77 6.54
N SER A 254 -6.06 -6.77 6.29
CA SER A 254 -6.87 -6.12 7.32
C SER A 254 -8.32 -6.58 7.31
N GLU A 255 -8.83 -6.96 6.14
CA GLU A 255 -10.19 -7.48 5.97
C GLU A 255 -10.29 -8.37 4.74
N PHE A 256 -11.35 -9.16 4.65
CA PHE A 256 -11.70 -9.89 3.44
C PHE A 256 -13.18 -9.77 3.10
N VAL A 257 -13.49 -9.92 1.81
CA VAL A 257 -14.85 -9.88 1.28
C VAL A 257 -15.31 -11.31 1.01
N VAL A 258 -16.52 -11.63 1.48
CA VAL A 258 -17.15 -12.94 1.29
C VAL A 258 -18.43 -12.83 0.46
N ALA A 259 -18.68 -13.83 -0.37
CA ALA A 259 -19.93 -14.03 -1.11
C ALA A 259 -20.61 -15.32 -0.69
N TYR A 260 -21.92 -15.26 -0.45
CA TYR A 260 -22.72 -16.43 -0.10
C TYR A 260 -23.58 -16.87 -1.28
N LYS A 261 -23.52 -18.18 -1.60
CA LYS A 261 -24.24 -18.83 -2.70
C LYS A 261 -24.21 -18.01 -4.01
N PRO A 262 -23.03 -17.71 -4.57
CA PRO A 262 -22.94 -17.04 -5.85
C PRO A 262 -23.57 -17.91 -6.96
N LYS A 263 -24.27 -17.28 -7.88
CA LYS A 263 -24.93 -17.88 -9.04
C LYS A 263 -24.47 -17.16 -10.29
N LEU A 264 -23.99 -17.90 -11.27
CA LEU A 264 -23.57 -17.37 -12.55
C LEU A 264 -24.76 -17.28 -13.50
N THR A 265 -24.92 -16.15 -14.16
CA THR A 265 -25.66 -16.03 -15.42
C THR A 265 -24.72 -15.51 -16.49
N ILE A 266 -24.58 -16.23 -17.60
CA ILE A 266 -23.78 -15.79 -18.76
C ILE A 266 -24.58 -15.94 -20.05
N HIS A 267 -24.58 -14.90 -20.87
CA HIS A 267 -25.25 -14.89 -22.17
C HIS A 267 -24.20 -14.96 -23.27
N ILE A 268 -24.19 -16.04 -24.06
CA ILE A 268 -23.18 -16.27 -25.10
C ILE A 268 -23.81 -16.59 -26.45
N SER A 269 -23.10 -16.24 -27.53
CA SER A 269 -23.53 -16.50 -28.89
C SER A 269 -23.32 -17.97 -29.30
N ASN A 270 -24.00 -18.39 -30.37
CA ASN A 270 -23.74 -19.69 -31.01
C ASN A 270 -22.28 -19.82 -31.50
N SER A 271 -21.66 -18.74 -31.97
CA SER A 271 -20.26 -18.77 -32.44
C SER A 271 -19.27 -19.07 -31.32
N PHE A 272 -19.56 -18.62 -30.09
CA PHE A 272 -18.74 -18.94 -28.92
C PHE A 272 -18.77 -20.44 -28.60
N ILE A 273 -19.97 -21.04 -28.58
CA ILE A 273 -20.17 -22.48 -28.36
C ILE A 273 -19.44 -23.29 -29.43
N GLU A 274 -19.58 -22.92 -30.70
CA GLU A 274 -18.94 -23.61 -31.80
C GLU A 274 -17.40 -23.56 -31.74
N ARG A 275 -16.82 -22.46 -31.25
CA ARG A 275 -15.37 -22.37 -31.03
C ARG A 275 -14.92 -23.20 -29.84
N TYR A 276 -15.69 -23.16 -28.76
CA TYR A 276 -15.35 -23.79 -27.49
C TYR A 276 -16.19 -25.03 -27.22
N LYS A 277 -16.32 -25.93 -28.22
CA LYS A 277 -17.07 -27.19 -28.09
C LYS A 277 -16.60 -28.04 -26.91
N GLU A 278 -15.34 -27.91 -26.51
CA GLU A 278 -14.76 -28.57 -25.35
C GLU A 278 -15.39 -28.13 -24.01
N LEU A 279 -16.04 -26.96 -23.95
CA LEU A 279 -16.85 -26.56 -22.79
C LEU A 279 -18.02 -27.51 -22.57
N LEU A 280 -18.55 -28.09 -23.65
CA LEU A 280 -19.59 -29.12 -23.58
C LEU A 280 -19.07 -30.43 -22.97
N SER A 281 -17.78 -30.59 -22.71
CA SER A 281 -17.20 -31.73 -21.99
C SER A 281 -16.41 -31.32 -20.73
N ALA A 282 -16.24 -30.02 -20.45
CA ALA A 282 -15.57 -29.52 -19.26
C ALA A 282 -16.21 -30.04 -17.96
N ILE A 283 -15.45 -30.15 -16.88
CA ILE A 283 -15.98 -30.54 -15.55
C ILE A 283 -16.24 -29.32 -14.66
N LYS A 284 -15.54 -28.21 -14.91
CA LYS A 284 -15.69 -26.96 -14.18
C LYS A 284 -15.52 -25.76 -15.10
N LEU A 285 -16.22 -24.68 -14.80
CA LEU A 285 -16.07 -23.35 -15.38
C LEU A 285 -15.64 -22.39 -14.27
N GLN A 286 -14.60 -21.62 -14.50
CA GLN A 286 -14.17 -20.56 -13.60
C GLN A 286 -14.49 -19.21 -14.22
N VAL A 287 -15.21 -18.37 -13.48
CA VAL A 287 -15.61 -17.01 -13.88
C VAL A 287 -15.18 -16.03 -12.80
N ALA A 288 -14.26 -15.10 -13.13
CA ALA A 288 -13.73 -14.10 -12.20
C ALA A 288 -13.26 -14.69 -10.85
N GLY A 289 -12.67 -15.89 -10.88
CA GLY A 289 -12.19 -16.62 -9.70
C GLY A 289 -13.18 -17.61 -9.10
N PHE A 290 -14.48 -17.45 -9.31
CA PHE A 290 -15.50 -18.39 -8.84
C PHE A 290 -15.48 -19.66 -9.68
N ILE A 291 -15.57 -20.83 -9.04
CA ILE A 291 -15.52 -22.13 -9.72
C ILE A 291 -16.89 -22.81 -9.67
N PHE A 292 -17.53 -22.95 -10.83
CA PHE A 292 -18.82 -23.60 -11.03
C PHE A 292 -18.61 -25.01 -11.63
N PRO A 293 -19.33 -26.04 -11.17
CA PRO A 293 -19.28 -27.36 -11.78
C PRO A 293 -20.07 -27.34 -13.08
N LYS A 294 -19.76 -28.26 -13.99
CA LYS A 294 -20.60 -28.38 -15.18
C LYS A 294 -22.01 -28.90 -14.89
N SER A 295 -22.21 -29.76 -13.88
CA SER A 295 -23.53 -30.36 -13.58
C SER A 295 -24.63 -29.32 -13.43
N ASP A 296 -24.25 -28.11 -13.03
CA ASP A 296 -25.17 -27.04 -12.71
C ASP A 296 -25.28 -26.02 -13.86
N ILE A 297 -24.46 -26.16 -14.91
CA ILE A 297 -24.48 -25.29 -16.09
C ILE A 297 -25.42 -25.90 -17.12
N ASN A 298 -26.65 -25.41 -17.15
CA ASN A 298 -27.62 -25.77 -18.18
C ASN A 298 -27.48 -24.86 -19.40
N PHE A 299 -27.50 -25.46 -20.59
CA PHE A 299 -27.48 -24.77 -21.88
C PHE A 299 -28.92 -24.72 -22.40
N GLU A 300 -29.61 -23.61 -22.16
CA GLU A 300 -30.95 -23.39 -22.71
C GLU A 300 -30.88 -22.40 -23.88
N PRO A 301 -31.28 -22.80 -25.10
CA PRO A 301 -31.35 -21.87 -26.23
C PRO A 301 -32.50 -20.87 -26.02
N ILE A 302 -32.21 -19.57 -26.13
CA ILE A 302 -33.21 -18.49 -26.10
C ILE A 302 -33.01 -17.63 -27.37
N ASP A 303 -33.78 -17.91 -28.42
CA ASP A 303 -33.62 -17.27 -29.75
C ASP A 303 -32.22 -17.49 -30.36
N ASP A 304 -31.60 -16.44 -30.93
CA ASP A 304 -30.23 -16.45 -31.50
C ASP A 304 -29.11 -16.37 -30.43
N VAL A 305 -29.46 -16.37 -29.14
CA VAL A 305 -28.55 -16.26 -27.99
C VAL A 305 -28.73 -17.44 -27.05
N ASN A 306 -27.65 -18.08 -26.62
CA ASN A 306 -27.74 -19.10 -25.58
C ASN A 306 -27.59 -18.44 -24.21
N ARG A 307 -28.59 -18.63 -23.35
CA ARG A 307 -28.49 -18.23 -21.94
C ARG A 307 -27.98 -19.42 -21.14
N HIS A 308 -26.98 -19.16 -20.31
CA HIS A 308 -26.46 -20.13 -19.38
C HIS A 308 -26.64 -19.58 -17.98
N SER A 309 -27.12 -20.45 -17.10
CA SER A 309 -27.12 -20.20 -15.67
C SER A 309 -26.48 -21.39 -14.98
N GLY A 310 -25.74 -21.14 -13.92
CA GLY A 310 -25.16 -22.17 -13.08
C GLY A 310 -25.03 -21.72 -11.64
N ASP A 311 -25.46 -22.58 -10.73
CA ASP A 311 -25.26 -22.38 -9.31
C ASP A 311 -23.84 -22.82 -8.91
N LEU A 312 -23.25 -22.18 -7.90
CA LEU A 312 -21.97 -22.63 -7.34
C LEU A 312 -22.19 -23.86 -6.44
N ILE A 313 -21.25 -24.82 -6.48
CA ILE A 313 -21.27 -26.03 -5.62
C ILE A 313 -21.27 -25.68 -4.14
N SER A 314 -20.52 -24.63 -3.80
CA SER A 314 -20.13 -24.41 -2.42
C SER A 314 -21.32 -23.89 -1.63
N THR A 315 -21.74 -24.68 -0.65
CA THR A 315 -22.71 -24.26 0.38
C THR A 315 -22.07 -23.39 1.45
N VAL A 316 -20.74 -23.24 1.41
CA VAL A 316 -19.99 -22.36 2.30
C VAL A 316 -19.72 -21.02 1.60
N PRO A 317 -19.55 -19.93 2.37
CA PRO A 317 -19.22 -18.64 1.80
C PRO A 317 -17.85 -18.69 1.11
N GLN A 318 -17.68 -17.87 0.08
CA GLN A 318 -16.45 -17.79 -0.71
C GLN A 318 -15.74 -16.47 -0.43
N ILE A 319 -14.45 -16.49 -0.12
CA ILE A 319 -13.61 -15.30 -0.05
C ILE A 319 -13.24 -14.88 -1.47
N ILE A 320 -13.64 -13.67 -1.86
CA ILE A 320 -13.54 -13.18 -3.24
C ILE A 320 -12.48 -12.09 -3.42
N GLY A 321 -11.98 -11.56 -2.31
CA GLY A 321 -10.87 -10.60 -2.29
C GLY A 321 -10.58 -10.10 -0.90
N VAL A 322 -9.52 -9.30 -0.79
CA VAL A 322 -8.99 -8.83 0.49
C VAL A 322 -8.70 -7.34 0.46
N PHE A 323 -8.80 -6.69 1.61
CA PHE A 323 -8.27 -5.36 1.85
C PHE A 323 -6.89 -5.48 2.50
N ILE A 324 -5.94 -4.77 1.91
CA ILE A 324 -4.55 -4.75 2.35
C ILE A 324 -4.27 -3.46 3.12
N GLU A 325 -3.75 -3.59 4.33
CA GLU A 325 -3.12 -2.50 5.05
C GLU A 325 -1.65 -2.45 4.66
N CYS A 326 -1.29 -1.42 3.90
CA CYS A 326 0.09 -1.13 3.55
C CYS A 326 0.72 -0.35 4.71
N PHE A 327 1.88 -0.81 5.19
CA PHE A 327 2.67 0.00 6.10
C PHE A 327 3.48 0.97 5.27
N ASP A 328 3.39 2.25 5.61
CA ASP A 328 4.07 3.30 4.84
C ASP A 328 5.54 2.97 4.68
N THR A 329 6.04 3.20 3.46
CA THR A 329 7.48 3.09 3.25
C THR A 329 8.16 4.07 4.16
N CYS A 330 9.27 3.65 4.76
CA CYS A 330 10.19 4.53 5.48
C CYS A 330 10.16 5.91 4.87
N ASP A 331 9.73 6.91 5.65
CA ASP A 331 9.95 8.29 5.25
C ASP A 331 11.41 8.37 4.79
N PRO A 332 11.71 8.97 3.62
CA PRO A 332 13.07 9.08 3.12
C PRO A 332 13.86 9.93 4.11
N ILE A 333 14.34 9.29 5.18
CA ILE A 333 14.95 9.86 6.37
C ILE A 333 14.25 11.17 6.70
N ASN A 334 13.11 11.21 7.38
CA ASN A 334 12.89 12.39 8.22
C ASN A 334 13.88 12.18 9.38
N PRO A 335 15.02 12.90 9.44
CA PRO A 335 15.79 12.89 10.68
C PRO A 335 14.82 13.26 11.80
N PRO A 336 15.00 12.73 13.02
CA PRO A 336 14.12 13.04 14.13
C PRO A 336 13.92 14.55 14.15
N VAL A 337 12.66 15.00 14.06
CA VAL A 337 12.30 16.41 14.14
C VAL A 337 12.93 16.90 15.43
N SER A 338 14.01 17.63 15.30
CA SER A 338 14.63 18.26 16.44
C SER A 338 13.64 19.35 16.82
N SER A 339 13.19 19.33 18.07
CA SER A 339 12.30 20.38 18.61
C SER A 339 12.96 21.77 18.64
N GLN A 340 14.21 21.90 18.18
CA GLN A 340 14.92 23.15 18.08
C GLN A 340 14.42 23.98 16.88
N ASP A 341 13.78 25.10 17.17
CA ASP A 341 13.46 26.15 16.22
C ASP A 341 14.73 26.68 15.53
N ILE A 342 14.65 26.89 14.21
CA ILE A 342 15.74 27.51 13.46
C ILE A 342 15.65 29.03 13.57
N LYS A 343 16.80 29.69 13.77
CA LYS A 343 16.92 31.14 13.82
C LYS A 343 17.64 31.67 12.59
N PHE A 344 17.37 32.93 12.24
CA PHE A 344 18.18 33.62 11.24
C PHE A 344 19.65 33.66 11.70
N GLY A 345 20.56 33.32 10.78
CA GLY A 345 21.99 33.16 11.07
C GLY A 345 22.41 31.78 11.60
N ASP A 346 21.48 30.90 11.95
CA ASP A 346 21.82 29.50 12.22
C ASP A 346 22.31 28.81 10.95
N LYS A 347 23.32 27.95 11.11
CA LYS A 347 23.82 27.11 10.02
C LYS A 347 22.96 25.86 9.87
N PHE A 348 22.73 25.43 8.63
CA PHE A 348 22.01 24.20 8.31
C PHE A 348 22.51 23.55 7.01
N TYR A 349 22.20 22.27 6.84
CA TYR A 349 22.25 21.59 5.56
C TYR A 349 20.86 21.53 4.95
N LEU A 350 20.77 21.68 3.63
CA LEU A 350 19.51 21.58 2.91
C LEU A 350 19.50 20.29 2.08
N ARG A 351 18.65 19.33 2.46
CA ARG A 351 18.48 18.06 1.76
C ARG A 351 17.20 18.08 0.94
N ASN A 352 17.26 17.67 -0.30
CA ASN A 352 16.12 17.50 -1.18
C ASN A 352 15.30 16.25 -0.82
N LYS A 353 14.01 16.20 -1.19
CA LYS A 353 13.18 14.99 -1.07
C LYS A 353 13.78 13.73 -1.69
N ASN A 354 14.65 13.88 -2.70
CA ASN A 354 15.33 12.77 -3.36
C ASN A 354 16.51 12.19 -2.55
N GLY A 355 16.89 12.84 -1.44
CA GLY A 355 17.97 12.43 -0.54
C GLY A 355 19.28 13.19 -0.72
N GLU A 356 19.46 13.94 -1.80
CA GLU A 356 20.68 14.70 -2.10
C GLU A 356 20.71 16.03 -1.37
N TYR A 357 21.92 16.55 -1.11
CA TYR A 357 22.14 17.82 -0.42
C TYR A 357 22.62 18.88 -1.38
N ILE A 358 22.45 20.15 -1.01
CA ILE A 358 23.28 21.22 -1.58
C ILE A 358 24.74 20.96 -1.20
N VAL A 359 25.59 20.83 -2.20
CA VAL A 359 27.04 20.61 -2.10
C VAL A 359 27.79 21.71 -2.86
N GLY A 360 29.13 21.67 -2.73
CA GLY A 360 30.02 22.72 -3.23
C GLY A 360 29.70 23.23 -4.64
N ALA A 361 29.59 24.55 -4.78
CA ALA A 361 29.27 25.22 -6.03
C ALA A 361 30.37 25.07 -7.09
N ASP A 362 29.97 25.17 -8.35
CA ASP A 362 30.89 25.21 -9.49
C ASP A 362 30.86 26.59 -10.16
N LEU A 363 32.02 27.07 -10.61
CA LEU A 363 32.14 28.30 -11.39
C LEU A 363 31.98 27.96 -12.88
N SER A 364 30.75 28.04 -13.38
CA SER A 364 30.40 27.60 -14.73
C SER A 364 29.92 28.77 -15.61
N TRP A 365 29.90 28.58 -16.92
CA TRP A 365 29.36 29.56 -17.88
C TRP A 365 27.84 29.44 -17.99
N GLY A 366 27.11 30.54 -17.78
CA GLY A 366 25.71 30.68 -18.13
C GLY A 366 25.46 31.81 -19.12
N ALA A 367 24.17 32.08 -19.39
CA ALA A 367 23.75 33.12 -20.32
C ALA A 367 24.29 34.53 -19.97
N ASN A 368 24.55 34.79 -18.69
CA ASN A 368 25.04 36.06 -18.17
C ASN A 368 26.51 35.98 -17.70
N GLY A 369 27.32 35.14 -18.33
CA GLY A 369 28.74 34.96 -18.01
C GLY A 369 29.00 33.90 -16.95
N ARG A 370 30.17 33.98 -16.30
CA ARG A 370 30.57 33.01 -15.26
C ARG A 370 29.84 33.30 -13.95
N GLN A 371 29.19 32.28 -13.40
CA GLN A 371 28.45 32.37 -12.13
C GLN A 371 28.76 31.14 -11.26
N TYR A 372 28.48 31.24 -9.96
CA TYR A 372 28.66 30.14 -9.01
C TYR A 372 27.36 29.35 -8.86
N TYR A 373 27.30 28.15 -9.44
CA TYR A 373 26.13 27.29 -9.44
C TYR A 373 26.23 26.27 -8.31
N PRO A 374 25.35 26.29 -7.29
CA PRO A 374 25.28 25.22 -6.31
C PRO A 374 24.92 23.90 -7.00
N ARG A 375 25.46 22.81 -6.47
CA ARG A 375 25.23 21.47 -6.99
C ARG A 375 24.46 20.61 -6.01
N LEU A 376 23.93 19.50 -6.51
CA LEU A 376 23.35 18.43 -5.70
C LEU A 376 24.28 17.23 -5.60
N GLY A 377 24.33 16.62 -4.41
CA GLY A 377 25.10 15.40 -4.19
C GLY A 377 25.05 14.90 -2.74
N ASN A 378 25.70 13.76 -2.49
CA ASN A 378 25.69 13.10 -1.18
C ASN A 378 27.02 13.25 -0.41
N THR A 379 28.03 13.89 -0.99
CA THR A 379 29.33 14.14 -0.37
C THR A 379 29.71 15.62 -0.49
N GLY A 380 30.39 16.17 0.52
CA GLY A 380 30.79 17.59 0.52
C GLY A 380 29.63 18.57 0.75
N LYS A 381 28.73 18.25 1.70
CA LYS A 381 27.60 19.11 2.10
C LYS A 381 28.09 20.51 2.45
N VAL A 382 27.40 21.52 1.96
CA VAL A 382 27.68 22.93 2.27
C VAL A 382 26.70 23.42 3.32
N ALA A 383 27.23 24.05 4.37
CA ALA A 383 26.39 24.74 5.33
C ALA A 383 25.83 26.03 4.71
N LEU A 384 24.57 26.30 4.99
CA LEU A 384 23.81 27.46 4.53
C LEU A 384 23.27 28.23 5.74
N GLU A 385 22.91 29.49 5.53
CA GLU A 385 22.31 30.37 6.52
C GLU A 385 21.04 31.01 5.93
N PHE A 386 19.98 31.12 6.73
CA PHE A 386 18.87 32.00 6.40
C PHE A 386 19.24 33.40 6.87
N THR A 387 19.20 34.36 5.95
CA THR A 387 19.50 35.77 6.23
C THR A 387 18.29 36.65 5.94
N GLY A 388 18.23 37.81 6.61
CA GLY A 388 17.12 38.74 6.52
C GLY A 388 16.92 39.47 7.85
N VAL A 389 16.01 38.96 8.68
CA VAL A 389 15.62 39.56 9.96
C VAL A 389 16.32 38.88 11.16
N ILE A 390 16.00 39.31 12.38
CA ILE A 390 16.44 38.70 13.64
C ILE A 390 15.28 37.86 14.19
N GLY A 391 15.57 36.68 14.74
CA GLY A 391 14.59 35.84 15.43
C GLY A 391 14.47 34.44 14.84
N ASN A 392 13.37 33.76 15.15
CA ASN A 392 13.03 32.46 14.58
C ASN A 392 12.58 32.61 13.13
N VAL A 393 12.83 31.60 12.31
CA VAL A 393 12.24 31.49 10.98
C VAL A 393 10.87 30.81 11.11
N GLU A 394 9.85 31.43 10.53
CA GLU A 394 8.46 30.94 10.60
C GLU A 394 7.90 30.59 9.22
N ASN A 395 6.89 29.74 9.22
CA ASN A 395 6.12 29.33 8.07
C ASN A 395 5.52 30.55 7.37
N GLY A 396 5.79 30.69 6.07
CA GLY A 396 5.34 31.80 5.22
C GLY A 396 6.29 32.99 5.18
N MET A 397 7.38 33.01 5.98
CA MET A 397 8.35 34.10 5.95
C MET A 397 9.14 34.17 4.64
N ILE A 398 9.62 35.36 4.31
CA ILE A 398 10.57 35.58 3.22
C ILE A 398 11.99 35.54 3.80
N VAL A 399 12.83 34.70 3.22
CA VAL A 399 14.22 34.47 3.61
C VAL A 399 15.14 34.65 2.41
N GLN A 400 16.41 34.95 2.69
CA GLN A 400 17.50 34.74 1.74
C GLN A 400 18.32 33.53 2.16
N ILE A 401 18.85 32.78 1.20
CA ILE A 401 19.64 31.58 1.45
C ILE A 401 21.09 31.90 1.10
N LYS A 402 21.97 31.91 2.11
CA LYS A 402 23.36 32.30 1.97
C LYS A 402 24.28 31.08 2.15
N SER A 403 25.25 30.92 1.26
CA SER A 403 26.31 29.91 1.37
C SER A 403 27.42 30.34 2.32
N THR A 404 27.98 29.39 3.06
CA THR A 404 29.18 29.59 3.88
C THR A 404 30.49 29.26 3.15
N GLU A 405 30.44 28.95 1.85
CA GLU A 405 31.64 28.67 1.06
C GLU A 405 32.53 29.91 0.95
N GLU A 406 33.82 29.80 1.28
CA GLU A 406 34.73 30.95 1.26
C GLU A 406 35.04 31.41 -0.18
N PHE A 407 35.19 30.48 -1.13
CA PHE A 407 35.65 30.79 -2.48
C PHE A 407 34.64 31.55 -3.35
N VAL A 408 33.35 31.56 -2.98
CA VAL A 408 32.31 32.34 -3.66
C VAL A 408 32.31 33.81 -3.20
N GLY A 409 33.02 34.12 -2.11
CA GLY A 409 33.21 35.48 -1.59
C GLY A 409 31.88 36.20 -1.35
N LYS A 410 31.74 37.42 -1.88
CA LYS A 410 30.51 38.21 -1.76
C LYS A 410 29.33 37.69 -2.59
N TYR A 411 29.57 36.75 -3.50
CA TYR A 411 28.57 36.14 -4.39
C TYR A 411 28.04 34.85 -3.77
N ASN A 412 27.42 34.95 -2.59
CA ASN A 412 27.01 33.78 -1.80
C ASN A 412 25.52 33.74 -1.49
N VAL A 413 24.68 34.58 -2.11
CA VAL A 413 23.22 34.56 -1.88
C VAL A 413 22.51 33.92 -3.07
N LEU A 414 21.76 32.84 -2.82
CA LEU A 414 21.06 32.07 -3.84
C LEU A 414 19.93 32.88 -4.47
N GLY A 415 19.99 33.06 -5.79
CA GLY A 415 18.90 33.65 -6.57
C GLY A 415 18.42 32.74 -7.69
N ALA A 416 17.16 32.92 -8.10
CA ALA A 416 16.60 32.36 -9.31
C ALA A 416 16.69 33.38 -10.45
N TRP A 417 17.18 32.98 -11.62
CA TRP A 417 17.45 33.91 -12.73
C TRP A 417 16.87 33.40 -14.07
N ALA A 418 16.92 34.24 -15.10
CA ALA A 418 16.31 33.93 -16.39
C ALA A 418 17.00 32.73 -17.10
N THR A 419 16.21 31.66 -17.30
CA THR A 419 16.48 30.41 -18.04
C THR A 419 17.48 29.42 -17.40
N PRO A 420 16.98 28.23 -17.09
CA PRO A 420 16.42 27.84 -15.80
C PRO A 420 17.57 27.53 -14.84
N SER A 421 18.11 28.56 -14.18
CA SER A 421 19.30 28.41 -13.35
C SER A 421 19.19 29.15 -12.03
N CYS A 422 19.42 28.41 -10.94
CA CYS A 422 19.70 29.02 -9.65
C CYS A 422 21.22 29.10 -9.47
N TYR A 423 21.73 30.29 -9.15
CA TYR A 423 23.15 30.53 -8.87
C TYR A 423 23.32 31.59 -7.79
N TYR A 424 24.46 31.57 -7.12
CA TYR A 424 24.78 32.56 -6.09
C TYR A 424 25.12 33.90 -6.71
N TYR A 425 24.68 34.96 -6.05
CA TYR A 425 24.85 36.33 -6.47
C TYR A 425 25.23 37.24 -5.30
N SER A 426 25.51 38.50 -5.63
CA SER A 426 26.08 39.48 -4.70
C SER A 426 25.17 39.74 -3.50
N THR A 427 25.78 39.87 -2.32
CA THR A 427 25.17 40.40 -1.09
C THR A 427 24.92 41.90 -1.14
N GLU A 428 25.52 42.61 -2.09
CA GLU A 428 25.40 44.06 -2.26
C GLU A 428 24.12 44.48 -3.00
N THR A 429 23.28 43.51 -3.39
CA THR A 429 22.04 43.74 -4.13
C THR A 429 20.82 43.21 -3.38
N THR A 430 19.66 43.79 -3.66
CA THR A 430 18.37 43.43 -3.03
C THR A 430 17.36 42.92 -4.05
N TYR A 431 17.84 42.15 -5.03
CA TYR A 431 17.00 41.62 -6.09
C TYR A 431 15.96 40.66 -5.52
N GLN A 432 14.69 40.82 -5.92
CA GLN A 432 13.61 39.93 -5.48
C GLN A 432 13.84 38.47 -5.87
N GLN A 433 14.64 38.25 -6.90
CA GLN A 433 15.15 36.95 -7.33
C GLN A 433 15.90 36.18 -6.24
N GLN A 434 16.50 36.88 -5.28
CA GLN A 434 17.25 36.31 -4.15
C GLN A 434 16.36 35.98 -2.94
N ASN A 435 15.07 36.33 -3.00
CA ASN A 435 14.12 36.16 -1.90
C ASN A 435 13.27 34.91 -2.11
N TRP A 436 13.18 34.09 -1.08
CA TRP A 436 12.48 32.81 -1.07
C TRP A 436 11.44 32.82 0.05
N GLN A 437 10.19 32.50 -0.26
CA GLN A 437 9.18 32.24 0.74
C GLN A 437 9.33 30.79 1.21
N ILE A 438 9.55 30.59 2.52
CA ILE A 438 9.64 29.27 3.13
C ILE A 438 8.26 28.83 3.64
N THR A 439 7.77 27.67 3.22
CA THR A 439 6.47 27.15 3.64
C THR A 439 6.58 25.70 4.10
N LYS A 440 6.03 25.34 5.27
CA LYS A 440 6.01 23.94 5.75
C LYS A 440 5.15 23.09 4.83
N LYS A 441 5.64 21.89 4.52
CA LYS A 441 4.85 20.87 3.84
C LYS A 441 3.67 20.40 4.71
N ASN A 442 3.93 20.20 6.01
CA ASN A 442 2.92 19.85 7.00
C ASN A 442 2.77 21.02 7.99
N SER A 443 1.78 21.88 7.75
CA SER A 443 1.58 23.13 8.50
C SER A 443 0.85 22.92 9.83
N ASN A 444 1.48 22.21 10.77
CA ASN A 444 0.92 21.95 12.10
C ASN A 444 1.16 23.11 13.09
N ASP A 445 2.11 23.99 12.79
CA ASP A 445 2.39 25.23 13.53
C ASP A 445 3.14 26.24 12.65
N ALA A 446 3.44 27.41 13.22
CA ALA A 446 4.17 28.48 12.54
C ALA A 446 5.69 28.34 12.60
N GLN A 447 6.28 27.54 13.49
CA GLN A 447 7.74 27.53 13.66
C GLN A 447 8.41 26.58 12.68
N ILE A 448 9.51 27.02 12.04
CA ILE A 448 10.39 26.14 11.27
C ILE A 448 11.42 25.54 12.21
N ARG A 449 11.56 24.21 12.18
CA ARG A 449 12.52 23.46 13.00
C ARG A 449 13.42 22.59 12.15
N TYR A 450 14.55 22.20 12.73
CA TYR A 450 15.40 21.18 12.11
C TYR A 450 14.63 19.86 11.96
N GLY A 451 14.65 19.30 10.75
CA GLY A 451 13.88 18.12 10.35
C GLY A 451 12.56 18.44 9.66
N ASP A 452 12.09 19.70 9.67
CA ASP A 452 10.88 20.06 8.93
C ASP A 452 11.10 19.96 7.42
N ALA A 453 10.11 19.40 6.73
CA ALA A 453 9.98 19.46 5.28
C ALA A 453 9.35 20.79 4.86
N VAL A 454 10.00 21.51 3.95
CA VAL A 454 9.62 22.85 3.50
C VAL A 454 9.66 22.99 1.98
N TYR A 455 8.76 23.82 1.44
CA TYR A 455 8.85 24.39 0.10
C TYR A 455 9.60 25.72 0.17
N LEU A 456 10.41 26.00 -0.84
CA LEU A 456 11.12 27.27 -1.03
C LEU A 456 10.65 27.89 -2.33
N SER A 457 9.68 28.80 -2.25
CA SER A 457 9.08 29.44 -3.43
C SER A 457 9.76 30.76 -3.72
N ASN A 458 10.18 31.00 -4.96
CA ASN A 458 10.82 32.26 -5.32
C ASN A 458 9.79 33.42 -5.32
N VAL A 459 10.14 34.54 -4.70
CA VAL A 459 9.22 35.69 -4.59
C VAL A 459 9.02 36.40 -5.94
N PHE A 460 10.04 36.43 -6.79
CA PHE A 460 9.96 37.07 -8.12
C PHE A 460 9.22 36.18 -9.13
N TYR A 461 9.56 34.89 -9.20
CA TYR A 461 8.90 33.92 -10.08
C TYR A 461 7.69 33.27 -9.40
N LYS A 462 6.51 33.89 -9.59
CA LYS A 462 5.25 33.44 -8.98
C LYS A 462 5.01 31.94 -9.15
N ASN A 463 4.71 31.29 -8.03
CA ASN A 463 4.41 29.85 -7.90
C ASN A 463 5.54 28.93 -8.39
N GLN A 464 6.79 29.39 -8.42
CA GLN A 464 7.91 28.52 -8.74
C GLN A 464 8.69 28.13 -7.49
N ASN A 465 8.83 26.82 -7.27
CA ASN A 465 9.59 26.26 -6.18
C ASN A 465 11.03 25.98 -6.61
N LEU A 466 11.97 26.07 -5.67
CA LEU A 466 13.33 25.56 -5.83
C LEU A 466 13.29 24.06 -6.04
N VAL A 467 13.83 23.58 -7.15
CA VAL A 467 13.85 22.17 -7.53
C VAL A 467 15.22 21.74 -8.05
N SER A 468 15.45 20.45 -8.02
CA SER A 468 16.58 19.76 -8.64
C SER A 468 16.47 19.77 -10.16
N ASN A 469 17.62 19.87 -10.84
CA ASN A 469 17.74 19.75 -12.29
C ASN A 469 19.06 19.05 -12.63
N GLY A 470 19.04 17.72 -12.54
CA GLY A 470 20.25 16.91 -12.62
C GLY A 470 21.22 17.28 -11.49
N LEU A 471 22.44 17.70 -11.84
CA LEU A 471 23.45 18.10 -10.85
C LEU A 471 23.25 19.50 -10.28
N TYR A 472 22.34 20.30 -10.82
CA TYR A 472 22.17 21.72 -10.47
C TYR A 472 20.77 22.01 -9.92
N LEU A 473 20.55 23.27 -9.54
CA LEU A 473 19.27 23.77 -9.05
C LEU A 473 18.57 24.65 -10.08
N THR A 474 17.25 24.60 -10.08
CA THR A 474 16.39 25.48 -10.88
C THR A 474 15.11 25.83 -10.16
N THR A 475 14.22 26.58 -10.82
CA THR A 475 12.85 26.79 -10.36
C THR A 475 11.86 26.18 -11.34
N ASN A 476 10.78 25.59 -10.82
CA ASN A 476 9.71 25.06 -11.65
C ASN A 476 8.34 25.41 -11.06
N LYS A 477 7.42 25.76 -11.96
CA LYS A 477 6.07 26.20 -11.60
C LYS A 477 5.27 25.00 -11.07
N ASP A 478 4.59 25.21 -9.95
CA ASP A 478 3.67 24.24 -9.33
C ASP A 478 4.33 22.88 -9.02
N ALA A 479 5.66 22.85 -8.87
CA ALA A 479 6.40 21.62 -8.61
C ALA A 479 6.26 21.18 -7.14
N ASP A 480 5.82 19.95 -6.94
CA ASP A 480 5.75 19.32 -5.61
C ASP A 480 7.13 18.79 -5.18
N GLU A 481 8.10 19.69 -5.02
CA GLU A 481 9.43 19.38 -4.53
C GLU A 481 9.74 20.18 -3.28
N TRP A 482 10.12 19.45 -2.23
CA TRP A 482 10.34 19.97 -0.90
C TRP A 482 11.74 19.59 -0.41
N TRP A 483 12.18 20.28 0.62
CA TRP A 483 13.51 20.19 1.21
C TRP A 483 13.41 19.98 2.72
N ILE A 484 14.37 19.29 3.32
CA ILE A 484 14.52 19.15 4.77
C ILE A 484 15.69 20.01 5.21
N ILE A 485 15.46 20.79 6.26
CA ILE A 485 16.48 21.60 6.93
C ILE A 485 17.12 20.74 8.02
N GLU A 486 18.39 20.40 7.86
CA GLU A 486 19.12 19.55 8.80
C GLU A 486 20.18 20.33 9.56
N LYS A 487 20.50 19.86 10.77
CA LYS A 487 21.60 20.41 11.53
C LYS A 487 22.94 20.09 10.82
N PRO A 488 23.91 21.02 10.83
CA PRO A 488 25.26 20.75 10.31
C PRO A 488 25.95 19.58 11.01
#